data_AF-A0A1F9HR57-F1
#
_entry.id   AF-A0A1F9HR57-F1
#
_cell.length_a   1.000
_cell.length_b   1.000
_cell.length_c   1.000
_cell.angle_alpha   90.00
_cell.angle_beta   90.00
_cell.angle_gamma   90.00
#
_symmetry.space_group_name_H-M   'P 1'
#
loop_
_entity.id
_entity.type
_entity.pdbx_description
1 polymer ?
#
loop_
_entity_poly.entity_id
_entity_poly.type
_entity_poly.pdbx_seq_one_letter_code
_entity_poly.pdbx_strand_id
1 'polypeptide(L)'
;MKLKKCCLLYIIPYISVCMFLLFSISSVGFAEESAFRKEFISNYMRNLFIQQAELVKKNKDIIPGEVRLLVADAMFPGTPYERKMHLLNIANAMASMYKHWHNDEKPLGEVETILSMEVQKEKERVAELTKWDKYGKFLGNIVIKDHLVRLETKNLTPVIFPHWLHRIWFQCKVCHQDIFIMKKGANDISYDLIMEGKQCGVCHNGKIAFDARENCDTCHNAGKPDAEKLYDIAMADHKKIKEVAERLGAEWHPEKLHGGKIPIDRFGFIDWLALKENKVFNPLGSLTKDSQDIVRDNRILFETVSPTVNNVIFDHKIHSSWIQCSTCHPDIFENDLGGNRITMADIARGRFCGHCHGKVSFTFADCLRCHKQPKGAPVKGVLIHKQKQ
;
A
#
# COMPACT_ATOMS: atom_id res chain seq x y z
N MET A 1 6.20 23.22 73.28
CA MET A 1 5.31 23.95 74.21
C MET A 1 4.43 24.91 73.39
N LYS A 2 3.09 24.80 73.47
CA LYS A 2 2.02 25.69 72.92
C LYS A 2 1.95 25.81 71.37
N LEU A 3 1.02 25.20 70.60
CA LEU A 3 -0.46 25.13 70.55
C LEU A 3 -1.19 26.47 70.29
N LYS A 4 -1.74 26.66 69.08
CA LYS A 4 -3.19 26.88 68.74
C LYS A 4 -3.36 27.40 67.28
N LYS A 5 -4.04 26.64 66.39
CA LYS A 5 -5.48 26.73 65.96
C LYS A 5 -5.75 27.92 65.03
N CYS A 6 -6.54 27.88 63.96
CA CYS A 6 -7.55 26.94 63.44
C CYS A 6 -7.92 27.41 62.02
N CYS A 7 -8.17 26.51 61.08
CA CYS A 7 -9.34 26.60 60.20
C CYS A 7 -9.61 25.23 59.57
N LEU A 8 -10.67 24.60 60.08
CA LEU A 8 -11.31 23.38 59.61
C LEU A 8 -12.06 23.68 58.30
N LEU A 9 -12.00 22.77 57.34
CA LEU A 9 -13.14 22.45 56.47
C LEU A 9 -13.05 20.98 56.02
N TYR A 10 -13.70 20.16 56.84
CA TYR A 10 -14.41 18.90 56.57
C TYR A 10 -13.98 18.01 55.40
N ILE A 11 -13.36 16.88 55.76
CA ILE A 11 -13.37 15.62 55.01
C ILE A 11 -14.53 14.78 55.55
N ILE A 12 -15.44 14.32 54.69
CA ILE A 12 -16.34 13.19 54.96
C ILE A 12 -16.08 12.14 53.87
N PRO A 13 -15.82 10.87 54.26
CA PRO A 13 -15.56 9.79 53.32
C PRO A 13 -16.87 9.13 52.91
N TYR A 14 -17.24 9.20 51.63
CA TYR A 14 -18.31 8.36 51.10
C TYR A 14 -17.70 7.16 50.39
N ILE A 15 -17.66 6.06 51.15
CA ILE A 15 -17.78 4.70 50.66
C ILE A 15 -19.05 4.67 49.80
N SER A 16 -18.90 4.83 48.49
CA SER A 16 -19.99 4.61 47.55
C SER A 16 -19.75 3.27 46.86
N VAL A 17 -20.34 2.26 47.49
CA VAL A 17 -20.98 1.08 46.87
C VAL A 17 -20.61 0.92 45.38
N CYS A 18 -19.70 -0.02 45.11
CA CYS A 18 -19.62 -0.71 43.82
C CYS A 18 -20.97 -1.38 43.55
N MET A 19 -21.92 -0.62 43.04
CA MET A 19 -23.09 -1.15 42.39
C MET A 19 -22.57 -1.73 41.08
N PHE A 20 -22.50 -3.06 41.04
CA PHE A 20 -22.40 -3.84 39.82
C PHE A 20 -23.49 -3.32 38.86
N LEU A 21 -23.15 -2.32 38.04
CA LEU A 21 -23.73 -2.17 36.72
C LEU A 21 -23.17 -3.35 35.95
N LEU A 22 -23.84 -4.49 36.13
CA LEU A 22 -23.99 -5.48 35.08
C LEU A 22 -24.27 -4.66 33.83
N PHE A 23 -23.24 -4.47 33.01
CA PHE A 23 -23.42 -4.24 31.60
C PHE A 23 -24.30 -5.40 31.17
N SER A 24 -25.60 -5.13 31.07
CA SER A 24 -26.51 -5.90 30.26
C SER A 24 -25.88 -5.86 28.89
N ILE A 25 -25.01 -6.82 28.59
CA ILE A 25 -24.80 -7.27 27.24
C ILE A 25 -26.20 -7.69 26.84
N SER A 26 -26.94 -6.76 26.25
CA SER A 26 -28.11 -7.07 25.47
C SER A 26 -27.57 -7.98 24.39
N SER A 27 -27.59 -9.27 24.67
CA SER A 27 -27.47 -10.33 23.71
C SER A 27 -28.41 -9.94 22.60
N VAL A 28 -27.86 -9.44 21.50
CA VAL A 28 -28.57 -9.41 20.22
C VAL A 28 -29.02 -10.85 20.05
N GLY A 29 -30.31 -11.10 20.26
CA GLY A 29 -30.88 -12.43 20.26
C GLY A 29 -30.77 -12.97 18.85
N PHE A 30 -29.63 -13.58 18.52
CA PHE A 30 -29.55 -14.52 17.43
C PHE A 30 -30.52 -15.64 17.79
N ALA A 31 -31.45 -15.96 16.89
CA ALA A 31 -32.30 -17.13 17.05
C ALA A 31 -31.39 -18.33 17.34
N GLU A 32 -31.71 -19.09 18.38
CA GLU A 32 -30.94 -20.26 18.75
C GLU A 32 -30.81 -21.19 17.53
N GLU A 33 -29.58 -21.48 17.10
CA GLU A 33 -29.34 -22.31 15.93
C GLU A 33 -30.02 -23.68 16.12
N SER A 34 -30.93 -24.03 15.19
CA SER A 34 -31.67 -25.26 15.28
C SER A 34 -30.75 -26.48 15.23
N ALA A 35 -31.18 -27.58 15.86
CA ALA A 35 -30.44 -28.84 15.84
C ALA A 35 -30.16 -29.30 14.40
N PHE A 36 -31.14 -29.14 13.51
CA PHE A 36 -30.99 -29.42 12.08
C PHE A 36 -29.89 -28.58 11.44
N ARG A 37 -29.88 -27.26 11.65
CA ARG A 37 -28.88 -26.36 11.06
C ARG A 37 -27.47 -26.71 11.50
N LYS A 38 -27.28 -26.97 12.81
CA LYS A 38 -25.98 -27.38 13.36
C LYS A 38 -25.48 -28.66 12.71
N GLU A 39 -26.36 -29.66 12.59
CA GLU A 39 -26.03 -30.94 11.96
C GLU A 39 -25.72 -30.78 10.47
N PHE A 40 -26.53 -29.98 9.75
CA PHE A 40 -26.32 -29.66 8.34
C PHE A 40 -24.96 -29.00 8.11
N ILE A 41 -24.60 -27.97 8.88
CA ILE A 41 -23.32 -27.26 8.74
C ILE A 41 -22.17 -28.20 9.07
N SER A 42 -22.29 -29.00 10.13
CA SER A 42 -21.26 -29.98 10.53
C SER A 42 -21.00 -30.99 9.42
N ASN A 43 -22.06 -31.61 8.89
CA ASN A 43 -21.96 -32.59 7.81
C ASN A 43 -21.39 -31.98 6.53
N TYR A 44 -21.82 -30.76 6.17
CA TYR A 44 -21.31 -30.01 5.02
C TYR A 44 -19.82 -29.68 5.15
N MET A 45 -19.39 -29.13 6.30
CA MET A 45 -17.98 -28.78 6.56
C MET A 45 -17.05 -29.99 6.63
N ARG A 46 -17.58 -31.16 7.03
CA ARG A 46 -16.82 -32.42 7.12
C ARG A 46 -16.92 -33.29 5.86
N ASN A 47 -17.60 -32.82 4.81
CA ASN A 47 -17.84 -33.56 3.56
C ASN A 47 -18.55 -34.91 3.78
N LEU A 48 -19.49 -34.98 4.72
CA LEU A 48 -20.23 -36.20 5.07
C LEU A 48 -21.47 -36.37 4.18
N PHE A 49 -21.25 -36.63 2.89
CA PHE A 49 -22.31 -36.60 1.85
C PHE A 49 -23.51 -37.53 2.12
N ILE A 50 -23.27 -38.75 2.61
CA ILE A 50 -24.35 -39.73 2.89
C ILE A 50 -25.25 -39.20 4.00
N GLN A 51 -24.65 -38.76 5.10
CA GLN A 51 -25.38 -38.23 6.26
C GLN A 51 -26.11 -36.93 5.91
N GLN A 52 -25.47 -36.09 5.09
CA GLN A 52 -26.08 -34.88 4.56
C GLN A 52 -27.31 -35.17 3.70
N ALA A 53 -27.25 -36.17 2.80
CA ALA A 53 -28.37 -36.55 1.95
C ALA A 53 -29.55 -37.09 2.78
N GLU A 54 -29.28 -37.98 3.73
CA GLU A 54 -30.33 -38.53 4.61
C GLU A 54 -30.97 -37.45 5.49
N LEU A 55 -30.15 -36.52 6.01
CA LEU A 55 -30.63 -35.37 6.78
C LEU A 55 -31.58 -34.50 5.94
N VAL A 56 -31.24 -34.20 4.69
CA VAL A 56 -32.08 -33.39 3.79
C VAL A 56 -33.37 -34.11 3.40
N LYS A 57 -33.32 -35.42 3.11
CA LYS A 57 -34.51 -36.21 2.75
C LYS A 57 -35.53 -36.28 3.90
N LYS A 58 -35.05 -36.48 5.13
CA LYS A 58 -35.91 -36.64 6.32
C LYS A 58 -36.60 -35.34 6.75
N ASN A 59 -36.04 -34.19 6.41
CA ASN A 59 -36.44 -32.89 6.97
C ASN A 59 -37.08 -31.94 5.94
N LYS A 60 -37.86 -32.48 4.99
CA LYS A 60 -38.49 -31.72 3.90
C LYS A 60 -39.19 -30.44 4.39
N ASP A 61 -40.03 -30.55 5.42
CA ASP A 61 -40.95 -29.47 5.81
C ASP A 61 -40.27 -28.29 6.51
N ILE A 62 -39.10 -28.51 7.12
CA ILE A 62 -38.39 -27.47 7.88
C ILE A 62 -37.36 -26.71 7.05
N ILE A 63 -36.83 -27.33 5.99
CA ILE A 63 -35.73 -26.76 5.19
C ILE A 63 -36.08 -25.39 4.59
N PRO A 64 -37.27 -25.17 3.98
CA PRO A 64 -37.62 -23.83 3.48
C PRO A 64 -37.67 -22.77 4.58
N GLY A 65 -37.98 -23.14 5.82
CA GLY A 65 -37.94 -22.24 6.97
C GLY A 65 -36.51 -21.92 7.39
N GLU A 66 -35.64 -22.93 7.44
CA GLU A 66 -34.22 -22.78 7.78
C GLU A 66 -33.46 -21.93 6.77
N VAL A 67 -33.73 -22.12 5.47
CA VAL A 67 -33.19 -21.28 4.40
C VAL A 67 -33.59 -19.81 4.62
N ARG A 68 -34.87 -19.55 4.91
CA ARG A 68 -35.37 -18.19 5.17
C ARG A 68 -34.74 -17.56 6.41
N LEU A 69 -34.53 -18.34 7.47
CA LEU A 69 -33.87 -17.85 8.68
C LEU A 69 -32.38 -17.53 8.43
N LEU A 70 -31.66 -18.38 7.70
CA LEU A 70 -30.27 -18.11 7.30
C LEU A 70 -30.15 -16.83 6.46
N VAL A 71 -31.09 -16.61 5.53
CA VAL A 71 -31.17 -15.37 4.75
C VAL A 71 -31.47 -14.18 5.66
N ALA A 72 -32.40 -14.30 6.60
CA ALA A 72 -32.71 -13.23 7.54
C ALA A 72 -31.50 -12.87 8.43
N ASP A 73 -30.78 -13.88 8.92
CA ASP A 73 -29.56 -13.70 9.71
C ASP A 73 -28.45 -13.02 8.89
N ALA A 74 -28.32 -13.37 7.60
CA ALA A 74 -27.37 -12.76 6.69
C ALA A 74 -27.68 -11.28 6.42
N MET A 75 -28.97 -10.97 6.25
CA MET A 75 -29.46 -9.64 5.92
C MET A 75 -29.68 -8.75 7.14
N PHE A 76 -29.41 -9.25 8.35
CA PHE A 76 -29.52 -8.46 9.58
C PHE A 76 -28.62 -7.20 9.52
N PRO A 77 -29.13 -6.00 9.88
CA PRO A 77 -28.34 -4.78 9.83
C PRO A 77 -27.04 -4.88 10.64
N GLY A 78 -25.93 -4.47 10.03
CA GLY A 78 -24.61 -4.50 10.67
C GLY A 78 -23.86 -5.85 10.58
N THR A 79 -24.43 -6.88 9.95
CA THR A 79 -23.69 -8.12 9.67
C THR A 79 -22.51 -7.87 8.73
N PRO A 80 -21.27 -8.24 9.10
CA PRO A 80 -20.09 -8.11 8.23
C PRO A 80 -20.24 -8.89 6.93
N TYR A 81 -19.62 -8.41 5.84
CA TYR A 81 -19.73 -9.04 4.51
C TYR A 81 -19.29 -10.52 4.54
N GLU A 82 -18.19 -10.86 5.21
CA GLU A 82 -17.74 -12.25 5.28
C GLU A 82 -18.78 -13.16 5.94
N ARG A 83 -19.40 -12.69 7.03
CA ARG A 83 -20.44 -13.43 7.75
C ARG A 83 -21.71 -13.55 6.92
N LYS A 84 -22.11 -12.47 6.24
CA LYS A 84 -23.27 -12.47 5.34
C LYS A 84 -23.09 -13.50 4.23
N MET A 85 -21.95 -13.49 3.55
CA MET A 85 -21.66 -14.45 2.47
C MET A 85 -21.58 -15.88 2.98
N HIS A 86 -21.01 -16.11 4.17
CA HIS A 86 -21.00 -17.43 4.78
C HIS A 86 -22.42 -18.00 4.97
N LEU A 87 -23.33 -17.21 5.54
CA LEU A 87 -24.72 -17.62 5.78
C LEU A 87 -25.49 -17.83 4.47
N LEU A 88 -25.34 -16.94 3.49
CA LEU A 88 -25.97 -17.09 2.17
C LEU A 88 -25.44 -18.33 1.43
N ASN A 89 -24.16 -18.66 1.55
CA ASN A 89 -23.58 -19.87 0.95
C ASN A 89 -24.16 -21.14 1.58
N ILE A 90 -24.34 -21.17 2.91
CA ILE A 90 -24.99 -22.30 3.60
C ILE A 90 -26.46 -22.40 3.15
N ALA A 91 -27.19 -21.29 3.11
CA ALA A 91 -28.57 -21.24 2.64
C ALA A 91 -28.68 -21.77 1.20
N ASN A 92 -27.75 -21.37 0.33
CA ASN A 92 -27.70 -21.79 -1.07
C ASN A 92 -27.43 -23.29 -1.19
N ALA A 93 -26.46 -23.82 -0.44
CA ALA A 93 -26.19 -25.25 -0.37
C ALA A 93 -27.42 -26.04 0.10
N MET A 94 -28.08 -25.56 1.17
CA MET A 94 -29.28 -26.19 1.71
C MET A 94 -30.43 -26.19 0.72
N ALA A 95 -30.70 -25.05 0.07
CA ALA A 95 -31.72 -24.91 -0.95
C ALA A 95 -31.41 -25.75 -2.22
N SER A 96 -30.15 -25.85 -2.62
CA SER A 96 -29.71 -26.68 -3.76
C SER A 96 -29.99 -28.17 -3.50
N MET A 97 -29.65 -28.65 -2.31
CA MET A 97 -29.91 -30.04 -1.92
C MET A 97 -31.40 -30.32 -1.78
N TYR A 98 -32.15 -29.35 -1.26
CA TYR A 98 -33.60 -29.44 -1.16
C TYR A 98 -34.26 -29.54 -2.55
N LYS A 99 -33.87 -28.68 -3.50
CA LYS A 99 -34.31 -28.77 -4.89
C LYS A 99 -34.04 -30.15 -5.48
N HIS A 100 -32.83 -30.68 -5.28
CA HIS A 100 -32.44 -31.98 -5.85
C HIS A 100 -33.33 -33.14 -5.35
N TRP A 101 -33.64 -33.21 -4.06
CA TRP A 101 -34.38 -34.34 -3.47
C TRP A 101 -35.90 -34.15 -3.44
N HIS A 102 -36.37 -32.90 -3.44
CA HIS A 102 -37.79 -32.58 -3.25
C HIS A 102 -38.43 -31.87 -4.45
N ASN A 103 -37.66 -31.60 -5.50
CA ASN A 103 -38.10 -31.00 -6.77
C ASN A 103 -38.86 -29.66 -6.61
N ASP A 104 -38.44 -28.85 -5.62
CA ASP A 104 -38.99 -27.53 -5.34
C ASP A 104 -37.85 -26.49 -5.42
N GLU A 105 -37.94 -25.62 -6.43
CA GLU A 105 -36.91 -24.64 -6.76
C GLU A 105 -37.05 -23.33 -5.99
N LYS A 106 -38.19 -23.11 -5.32
CA LYS A 106 -38.52 -21.80 -4.74
C LYS A 106 -37.48 -21.32 -3.73
N PRO A 107 -37.04 -22.14 -2.74
CA PRO A 107 -36.02 -21.70 -1.79
C PRO A 107 -34.68 -21.38 -2.47
N LEU A 108 -34.35 -22.08 -3.56
CA LEU A 108 -33.09 -21.86 -4.28
C LEU A 108 -33.13 -20.53 -5.05
N GLY A 109 -34.19 -20.29 -5.83
CA GLY A 109 -34.34 -19.05 -6.60
C GLY A 109 -34.34 -17.79 -5.71
N GLU A 110 -34.96 -17.86 -4.53
CA GLU A 110 -34.92 -16.76 -3.55
C GLU A 110 -33.50 -16.48 -3.05
N VAL A 111 -32.75 -17.52 -2.66
CA VAL A 111 -31.37 -17.38 -2.18
C VAL A 111 -30.42 -16.91 -3.28
N GLU A 112 -30.49 -17.50 -4.48
CA GLU A 112 -29.64 -17.14 -5.61
C GLU A 112 -29.84 -15.69 -6.02
N THR A 113 -31.09 -15.20 -6.01
CA THR A 113 -31.39 -13.78 -6.26
C THR A 113 -30.68 -12.89 -5.25
N ILE A 114 -30.82 -13.17 -3.95
CA ILE A 114 -30.20 -12.36 -2.89
C ILE A 114 -28.67 -12.43 -2.97
N LEU A 115 -28.12 -13.62 -3.21
CA LEU A 115 -26.68 -13.85 -3.34
C LEU A 115 -26.11 -13.07 -4.53
N SER A 116 -26.80 -13.09 -5.68
CA SER A 116 -26.39 -12.31 -6.86
C SER A 116 -26.39 -10.80 -6.59
N MET A 117 -27.40 -10.29 -5.89
CA MET A 117 -27.50 -8.88 -5.52
C MET A 117 -26.37 -8.47 -4.56
N GLU A 118 -26.06 -9.29 -3.56
CA GLU A 118 -25.00 -8.98 -2.60
C GLU A 118 -23.61 -9.04 -3.24
N VAL A 119 -23.36 -10.04 -4.10
CA VAL A 119 -22.12 -10.11 -4.88
C VAL A 119 -21.98 -8.90 -5.80
N GLN A 120 -23.07 -8.45 -6.41
CA GLN A 120 -23.05 -7.26 -7.27
C GLN A 120 -22.77 -5.98 -6.47
N LYS A 121 -23.42 -5.80 -5.31
CA LYS A 121 -23.15 -4.69 -4.39
C LYS A 121 -21.68 -4.67 -3.95
N GLU A 122 -21.12 -5.83 -3.62
CA GLU A 122 -19.71 -5.91 -3.25
C GLU A 122 -18.78 -5.59 -4.43
N LYS A 123 -19.09 -6.09 -5.63
CA LYS A 123 -18.34 -5.74 -6.85
C LYS A 123 -18.33 -4.24 -7.07
N GLU A 124 -19.46 -3.58 -6.93
CA GLU A 124 -19.58 -2.12 -7.06
C GLU A 124 -18.79 -1.39 -5.97
N ARG A 125 -18.88 -1.85 -4.72
CA ARG A 125 -18.11 -1.31 -3.60
C ARG A 125 -16.60 -1.44 -3.83
N VAL A 126 -16.14 -2.61 -4.25
CA VAL A 126 -14.71 -2.87 -4.54
C VAL A 126 -14.26 -2.06 -5.75
N ALA A 127 -15.05 -2.00 -6.82
CA ALA A 127 -14.75 -1.20 -8.00
C ALA A 127 -14.60 0.29 -7.63
N GLU A 128 -15.52 0.81 -6.82
CA GLU A 128 -15.47 2.19 -6.33
C GLU A 128 -14.24 2.45 -5.44
N LEU A 129 -13.92 1.54 -4.53
CA LEU A 129 -12.75 1.67 -3.64
C LEU A 129 -11.41 1.60 -4.38
N THR A 130 -11.37 0.85 -5.48
CA THR A 130 -10.14 0.55 -6.25
C THR A 130 -10.05 1.29 -7.58
N LYS A 131 -11.07 2.10 -7.96
CA LYS A 131 -11.11 2.78 -9.27
C LYS A 131 -9.89 3.64 -9.56
N TRP A 132 -9.26 4.17 -8.52
CA TRP A 132 -8.07 5.01 -8.62
C TRP A 132 -6.76 4.21 -8.61
N ASP A 133 -6.76 2.94 -8.20
CA ASP A 133 -5.53 2.17 -8.01
C ASP A 133 -4.73 2.00 -9.31
N LYS A 134 -5.41 2.02 -10.47
CA LYS A 134 -4.76 1.97 -11.78
C LYS A 134 -3.68 3.05 -11.96
N TYR A 135 -3.90 4.25 -11.40
CA TYR A 135 -2.98 5.38 -11.53
C TYR A 135 -1.72 5.21 -10.67
N GLY A 136 -1.78 4.38 -9.62
CA GLY A 136 -0.63 4.06 -8.76
C GLY A 136 0.18 2.85 -9.21
N LYS A 137 -0.28 2.11 -10.23
CA LYS A 137 0.42 0.93 -10.76
C LYS A 137 1.62 1.28 -11.64
N PHE A 138 1.72 2.53 -12.08
CA PHE A 138 2.73 2.97 -13.04
C PHE A 138 3.94 3.64 -12.39
N LEU A 139 5.15 3.19 -12.71
CA LEU A 139 6.46 3.87 -12.52
C LEU A 139 6.67 4.71 -11.24
N GLY A 140 6.17 4.26 -10.09
CA GLY A 140 6.32 4.96 -8.81
C GLY A 140 5.30 6.09 -8.58
N ASN A 141 4.26 6.20 -9.41
CA ASN A 141 3.14 7.09 -9.16
C ASN A 141 2.47 6.75 -7.82
N ILE A 142 2.08 7.78 -7.08
CA ILE A 142 1.26 7.63 -5.89
C ILE A 142 -0.07 8.31 -6.15
N VAL A 143 -1.15 7.63 -5.79
CA VAL A 143 -2.47 8.24 -5.70
C VAL A 143 -2.70 8.64 -4.26
N ILE A 144 -2.87 9.94 -4.05
CA ILE A 144 -3.20 10.54 -2.76
C ILE A 144 -4.72 10.66 -2.72
N LYS A 145 -5.33 9.83 -1.88
CA LYS A 145 -6.79 9.71 -1.71
C LYS A 145 -7.23 10.08 -0.30
N ASP A 146 -6.40 10.80 0.43
CA ASP A 146 -6.74 11.27 1.76
C ASP A 146 -7.87 12.31 1.65
N HIS A 147 -8.78 12.30 2.64
CA HIS A 147 -9.92 13.23 2.70
C HIS A 147 -10.88 13.22 1.48
N LEU A 148 -11.17 12.06 0.86
CA LEU A 148 -12.07 11.95 -0.31
C LEU A 148 -13.39 12.74 -0.18
N VAL A 149 -14.07 12.61 0.96
CA VAL A 149 -15.35 13.32 1.19
C VAL A 149 -15.17 14.84 1.08
N ARG A 150 -14.08 15.39 1.64
CA ARG A 150 -13.78 16.82 1.55
C ARG A 150 -13.47 17.23 0.10
N LEU A 151 -12.74 16.39 -0.64
CA LEU A 151 -12.45 16.63 -2.06
C LEU A 151 -13.74 16.69 -2.88
N GLU A 152 -14.65 15.74 -2.69
CA GLU A 152 -15.95 15.69 -3.39
C GLU A 152 -16.81 16.92 -3.12
N THR A 153 -16.88 17.40 -1.87
CA THR A 153 -17.63 18.65 -1.55
C THR A 153 -17.07 19.90 -2.24
N LYS A 154 -15.81 19.84 -2.70
CA LYS A 154 -15.13 20.90 -3.45
C LYS A 154 -15.04 20.59 -4.94
N ASN A 155 -15.70 19.53 -5.41
CA ASN A 155 -15.64 19.05 -6.79
C ASN A 155 -14.20 18.76 -7.27
N LEU A 156 -13.36 18.24 -6.36
CA LEU A 156 -11.97 17.87 -6.64
C LEU A 156 -11.83 16.35 -6.70
N THR A 157 -10.97 15.87 -7.59
CA THR A 157 -10.62 14.45 -7.69
C THR A 157 -9.35 14.14 -6.89
N PRO A 158 -9.03 12.87 -6.60
CA PRO A 158 -7.76 12.50 -6.00
C PRO A 158 -6.54 13.01 -6.79
N VAL A 159 -5.41 13.16 -6.10
CA VAL A 159 -4.18 13.65 -6.71
C VAL A 159 -3.35 12.46 -7.19
N ILE A 160 -2.90 12.51 -8.44
CA ILE A 160 -1.85 11.62 -8.95
C ILE A 160 -0.52 12.36 -8.83
N PHE A 161 0.37 11.84 -8.00
CA PHE A 161 1.74 12.32 -7.86
C PHE A 161 2.71 11.43 -8.67
N PRO A 162 3.26 11.94 -9.79
CA PRO A 162 4.17 11.17 -10.62
C PRO A 162 5.61 11.28 -10.12
N HIS A 163 6.09 10.30 -9.34
CA HIS A 163 7.49 10.29 -8.86
C HIS A 163 8.48 10.37 -10.01
N TRP A 164 8.25 9.65 -11.10
CA TRP A 164 9.19 9.62 -12.23
C TRP A 164 9.43 11.01 -12.81
N LEU A 165 8.38 11.83 -12.95
CA LEU A 165 8.52 13.18 -13.49
C LEU A 165 9.36 14.07 -12.57
N HIS A 166 9.12 13.98 -11.25
CA HIS A 166 9.91 14.71 -10.26
C HIS A 166 11.36 14.21 -10.23
N ARG A 167 11.59 12.90 -10.39
CA ARG A 167 12.92 12.27 -10.40
C ARG A 167 13.78 12.61 -11.60
N ILE A 168 13.17 13.12 -12.69
CA ILE A 168 13.93 13.65 -13.82
C ILE A 168 14.68 14.92 -13.42
N TRP A 169 14.07 15.77 -12.59
CA TRP A 169 14.66 17.05 -12.19
C TRP A 169 15.31 17.05 -10.81
N PHE A 170 14.89 16.15 -9.92
CA PHE A 170 15.32 16.14 -8.52
C PHE A 170 15.76 14.75 -8.06
N GLN A 171 16.83 14.71 -7.27
CA GLN A 171 17.26 13.50 -6.57
C GLN A 171 16.31 13.23 -5.38
N CYS A 172 16.24 11.98 -4.93
CA CYS A 172 15.31 11.57 -3.86
C CYS A 172 15.51 12.40 -2.59
N LYS A 173 16.77 12.69 -2.25
CA LYS A 173 17.15 13.47 -1.06
C LYS A 173 16.64 14.92 -1.03
N VAL A 174 16.23 15.47 -2.17
CA VAL A 174 15.62 16.80 -2.23
C VAL A 174 14.28 16.81 -1.49
N CYS A 175 13.55 15.71 -1.56
CA CYS A 175 12.23 15.56 -0.94
C CYS A 175 12.28 14.73 0.34
N HIS A 176 13.17 13.74 0.40
CA HIS A 176 13.20 12.74 1.45
C HIS A 176 14.49 12.82 2.30
N GLN A 177 14.43 12.84 3.63
CA GLN A 177 13.21 12.76 4.47
C GLN A 177 12.69 14.11 4.95
N ASP A 178 13.30 15.21 4.51
CA ASP A 178 13.06 16.54 5.07
C ASP A 178 11.66 17.10 4.78
N ILE A 179 11.12 16.84 3.59
CA ILE A 179 9.78 17.31 3.18
C ILE A 179 8.75 16.20 3.35
N PHE A 180 9.10 14.99 2.92
CA PHE A 180 8.21 13.82 2.95
C PHE A 180 8.91 12.61 3.57
N ILE A 181 8.15 11.80 4.29
CA ILE A 181 8.61 10.52 4.84
C ILE A 181 8.51 9.47 3.72
N MET A 182 9.50 8.58 3.60
CA MET A 182 9.50 7.50 2.60
C MET A 182 8.52 6.35 2.95
N LYS A 183 7.27 6.71 3.27
CA LYS A 183 6.20 5.77 3.61
C LYS A 183 4.85 6.35 3.17
N LYS A 184 4.14 5.61 2.32
CA LYS A 184 2.82 6.02 1.82
C LYS A 184 1.86 6.28 2.99
N GLY A 185 1.19 7.44 2.97
CA GLY A 185 0.24 7.86 4.00
C GLY A 185 0.88 8.27 5.34
N ALA A 186 2.20 8.43 5.42
CA ALA A 186 2.86 8.85 6.66
C ALA A 186 2.84 10.38 6.87
N ASN A 187 2.73 11.15 5.79
CA ASN A 187 2.54 12.59 5.86
C ASN A 187 1.05 12.92 5.80
N ASP A 188 0.60 13.78 6.72
CA ASP A 188 -0.73 14.39 6.65
C ASP A 188 -0.67 15.59 5.69
N ILE A 189 -1.08 15.38 4.43
CA ILE A 189 -1.00 16.40 3.39
C ILE A 189 -2.27 17.23 3.39
N SER A 190 -2.15 18.54 3.58
CA SER A 190 -3.29 19.44 3.63
C SER A 190 -3.06 20.70 2.80
N TYR A 191 -4.17 21.28 2.31
CA TYR A 191 -4.12 22.56 1.61
C TYR A 191 -3.46 23.66 2.45
N ASP A 192 -3.79 23.72 3.74
CA ASP A 192 -3.28 24.75 4.65
C ASP A 192 -1.75 24.68 4.78
N LEU A 193 -1.18 23.48 4.94
CA LEU A 193 0.27 23.28 4.97
C LEU A 193 0.94 23.68 3.64
N ILE A 194 0.30 23.38 2.50
CA ILE A 194 0.80 23.79 1.19
C ILE A 194 0.81 25.32 1.08
N MET A 195 -0.23 26.00 1.58
CA MET A 195 -0.31 27.47 1.57
C MET A 195 0.73 28.14 2.49
N GLU A 196 1.13 27.46 3.55
CA GLU A 196 2.23 27.85 4.45
C GLU A 196 3.63 27.60 3.84
N GLY A 197 3.72 27.07 2.62
CA GLY A 197 4.99 26.78 1.96
C GLY A 197 5.65 25.47 2.41
N LYS A 198 4.89 24.55 3.03
CA LYS A 198 5.34 23.20 3.40
C LYS A 198 4.89 22.18 2.36
N GLN A 199 5.47 20.97 2.43
CA GLN A 199 5.10 19.85 1.55
C GLN A 199 5.17 20.24 0.06
N CYS A 200 4.09 20.11 -0.69
CA CYS A 200 4.02 20.52 -2.10
C CYS A 200 4.34 22.01 -2.28
N GLY A 201 3.97 22.85 -1.30
CA GLY A 201 4.18 24.29 -1.29
C GLY A 201 5.64 24.73 -1.18
N VAL A 202 6.55 23.82 -0.80
CA VAL A 202 8.00 24.10 -0.86
C VAL A 202 8.43 24.47 -2.28
N CYS A 203 7.83 23.82 -3.28
CA CYS A 203 8.14 24.04 -4.69
C CYS A 203 6.99 24.69 -5.47
N HIS A 204 5.74 24.29 -5.21
CA HIS A 204 4.54 24.82 -5.89
C HIS A 204 4.10 26.17 -5.33
N ASN A 205 5.00 27.16 -5.44
CA ASN A 205 4.90 28.49 -4.84
C ASN A 205 5.02 29.63 -5.86
N GLY A 206 4.87 29.32 -7.16
CA GLY A 206 5.00 30.27 -8.26
C GLY A 206 6.44 30.63 -8.63
N LYS A 207 7.45 30.20 -7.85
CA LYS A 207 8.87 30.47 -8.12
C LYS A 207 9.59 29.26 -8.68
N ILE A 208 9.53 28.12 -7.98
CA ILE A 208 10.22 26.88 -8.40
C ILE A 208 9.34 26.11 -9.40
N ALA A 209 8.06 25.95 -9.04
CA ALA A 209 7.02 25.39 -9.89
C ALA A 209 5.80 26.31 -9.90
N PHE A 210 4.78 25.94 -10.67
CA PHE A 210 3.50 26.66 -10.70
C PHE A 210 2.91 26.80 -9.28
N ASP A 211 2.17 27.88 -9.03
CA ASP A 211 1.55 28.12 -7.74
C ASP A 211 0.35 27.17 -7.51
N ALA A 212 0.34 26.47 -6.36
CA ALA A 212 -0.72 25.58 -5.96
C ALA A 212 -2.07 26.29 -5.69
N ARG A 213 -2.08 27.62 -5.52
CA ARG A 213 -3.29 28.42 -5.28
C ARG A 213 -4.22 28.53 -6.48
N GLU A 214 -3.67 28.49 -7.68
CA GLU A 214 -4.39 28.83 -8.91
C GLU A 214 -4.66 27.62 -9.81
N ASN A 215 -3.97 26.50 -9.57
CA ASN A 215 -3.86 25.40 -10.52
C ASN A 215 -4.37 24.06 -9.97
N CYS A 216 -5.53 24.06 -9.30
CA CYS A 216 -6.12 22.89 -8.63
C CYS A 216 -6.11 21.64 -9.52
N ASP A 217 -6.52 21.79 -10.78
CA ASP A 217 -6.66 20.71 -11.75
C ASP A 217 -5.34 20.07 -12.17
N THR A 218 -4.21 20.77 -11.95
CA THR A 218 -2.88 20.22 -12.26
C THR A 218 -2.52 19.09 -11.30
N CYS A 219 -2.95 19.21 -10.03
CA CYS A 219 -2.74 18.17 -9.02
C CYS A 219 -3.95 17.23 -8.92
N HIS A 220 -5.15 17.79 -8.78
CA HIS A 220 -6.41 17.05 -8.68
C HIS A 220 -6.86 16.59 -10.07
N ASN A 221 -6.21 15.52 -10.55
CA ASN A 221 -6.28 15.09 -11.94
C ASN A 221 -6.76 13.64 -12.12
N ALA A 222 -6.92 12.85 -11.05
CA ALA A 222 -7.40 11.48 -11.18
C ALA A 222 -8.76 11.45 -11.91
N GLY A 223 -8.89 10.60 -12.93
CA GLY A 223 -10.09 10.51 -13.77
C GLY A 223 -10.21 11.57 -14.88
N LYS A 224 -9.28 12.53 -14.97
CA LYS A 224 -9.28 13.54 -16.04
C LYS A 224 -8.50 13.05 -17.28
N PRO A 225 -8.83 13.52 -18.49
CA PRO A 225 -8.15 13.10 -19.72
C PRO A 225 -6.62 13.29 -19.69
N ASP A 226 -6.14 14.38 -19.10
CA ASP A 226 -4.70 14.65 -19.05
C ASP A 226 -3.92 13.78 -18.05
N ALA A 227 -4.61 13.09 -17.13
CA ALA A 227 -3.94 12.15 -16.23
C ALA A 227 -3.32 10.95 -16.96
N GLU A 228 -3.81 10.64 -18.17
CA GLU A 228 -3.29 9.54 -18.98
C GLU A 228 -1.81 9.69 -19.30
N LYS A 229 -1.37 10.91 -19.58
CA LYS A 229 0.03 11.26 -19.86
C LYS A 229 0.95 11.04 -18.66
N LEU A 230 0.41 11.05 -17.44
CA LEU A 230 1.20 10.85 -16.21
C LEU A 230 1.49 9.37 -15.93
N TYR A 231 0.74 8.46 -16.55
CA TYR A 231 0.95 7.02 -16.44
C TYR A 231 1.33 6.33 -17.76
N ASP A 232 1.67 7.09 -18.80
CA ASP A 232 2.28 6.56 -20.02
C ASP A 232 3.54 7.36 -20.38
N ILE A 233 4.70 6.74 -20.18
CA ILE A 233 6.01 7.37 -20.43
C ILE A 233 6.28 7.57 -21.92
N ALA A 234 5.58 6.84 -22.79
CA ALA A 234 5.68 7.06 -24.23
C ALA A 234 5.10 8.43 -24.63
N MET A 235 4.25 9.02 -23.78
CA MET A 235 3.69 10.35 -23.98
C MET A 235 4.52 11.46 -23.33
N ALA A 236 5.74 11.17 -22.87
CA ALA A 236 6.61 12.16 -22.25
C ALA A 236 6.98 13.28 -23.25
N ASP A 237 6.60 14.52 -22.91
CA ASP A 237 6.96 15.71 -23.68
C ASP A 237 8.41 16.13 -23.37
N HIS A 238 9.35 15.64 -24.17
CA HIS A 238 10.78 15.94 -24.01
C HIS A 238 11.10 17.43 -24.08
N LYS A 239 10.34 18.21 -24.85
CA LYS A 239 10.56 19.65 -24.97
C LYS A 239 10.19 20.33 -23.66
N LYS A 240 8.99 20.05 -23.13
CA LYS A 240 8.55 20.58 -21.84
C LYS A 240 9.44 20.13 -20.69
N ILE A 241 9.91 18.87 -20.72
CA ILE A 241 10.85 18.37 -19.72
C ILE A 241 12.16 19.15 -19.73
N LYS A 242 12.69 19.44 -20.93
CA LYS A 242 13.91 20.24 -21.11
C LYS A 242 13.74 21.66 -20.60
N GLU A 243 12.66 22.34 -20.99
CA GLU A 243 12.36 23.71 -20.55
C GLU A 243 12.31 23.82 -19.02
N VAL A 244 11.65 22.86 -18.36
CA VAL A 244 11.59 22.82 -16.89
C VAL A 244 12.95 22.53 -16.29
N ALA A 245 13.73 21.60 -16.87
CA ALA A 245 15.07 21.29 -16.39
C ALA A 245 15.98 22.53 -16.43
N GLU A 246 16.03 23.23 -17.56
CA GLU A 246 16.82 24.45 -17.75
C GLU A 246 16.40 25.55 -16.77
N ARG A 247 15.10 25.76 -16.56
CA ARG A 247 14.59 26.73 -15.58
C ARG A 247 15.04 26.42 -14.16
N LEU A 248 15.09 25.14 -13.79
CA LEU A 248 15.50 24.70 -12.46
C LEU A 248 17.04 24.66 -12.30
N GLY A 249 17.80 24.65 -13.40
CA GLY A 249 19.23 24.36 -13.39
C GLY A 249 19.56 22.87 -13.32
N ALA A 250 18.59 22.00 -13.62
CA ALA A 250 18.82 20.59 -13.92
C ALA A 250 19.19 20.41 -15.41
N GLU A 251 19.57 19.20 -15.81
CA GLU A 251 19.85 18.90 -17.22
C GLU A 251 18.93 17.82 -17.78
N TRP A 252 18.50 18.02 -19.03
CA TRP A 252 17.80 17.02 -19.84
C TRP A 252 18.23 17.13 -21.31
N HIS A 253 18.82 16.05 -21.81
CA HIS A 253 19.50 15.92 -23.11
C HIS A 253 18.81 14.82 -23.93
N PRO A 254 17.59 15.09 -24.46
CA PRO A 254 16.78 14.09 -25.16
C PRO A 254 17.46 13.54 -26.41
N GLU A 255 18.39 14.28 -27.01
CA GLU A 255 19.20 13.84 -28.15
C GLU A 255 20.11 12.65 -27.84
N LYS A 256 20.39 12.37 -26.56
CA LYS A 256 21.16 11.20 -26.12
C LYS A 256 20.29 9.97 -25.86
N LEU A 257 18.97 10.09 -26.00
CA LEU A 257 18.05 8.96 -25.89
C LEU A 257 18.11 8.11 -27.17
N HIS A 258 18.25 6.80 -26.99
CA HIS A 258 18.22 5.86 -28.10
C HIS A 258 16.81 5.83 -28.71
N GLY A 259 16.70 6.27 -29.98
CA GLY A 259 15.42 6.39 -30.66
C GLY A 259 14.44 7.39 -30.02
N GLY A 260 14.95 8.34 -29.24
CA GLY A 260 14.13 9.35 -28.55
C GLY A 260 13.25 8.79 -27.44
N LYS A 261 13.52 7.59 -26.92
CA LYS A 261 12.69 6.94 -25.90
C LYS A 261 13.42 6.82 -24.57
N ILE A 262 12.71 7.07 -23.46
CA ILE A 262 13.23 6.81 -22.12
C ILE A 262 13.45 5.30 -21.96
N PRO A 263 14.66 4.84 -21.56
CA PRO A 263 14.94 3.43 -21.43
C PRO A 263 14.10 2.83 -20.30
N ILE A 264 13.40 1.74 -20.62
CA ILE A 264 12.64 0.94 -19.67
C ILE A 264 13.20 -0.48 -19.67
N ASP A 265 13.19 -1.12 -18.50
CA ASP A 265 13.55 -2.52 -18.39
C ASP A 265 12.41 -3.46 -18.81
N ARG A 266 12.71 -4.76 -18.88
CA ARG A 266 11.75 -5.80 -19.28
C ARG A 266 10.53 -5.91 -18.36
N PHE A 267 10.56 -5.32 -17.17
CA PHE A 267 9.46 -5.28 -16.21
C PHE A 267 8.72 -3.93 -16.23
N GLY A 268 9.11 -3.03 -17.14
CA GLY A 268 8.49 -1.73 -17.33
C GLY A 268 8.97 -0.66 -16.35
N PHE A 269 10.10 -0.82 -15.64
CA PHE A 269 10.69 0.24 -14.81
C PHE A 269 11.67 1.10 -15.61
N ILE A 270 11.73 2.41 -15.32
CA ILE A 270 12.74 3.30 -15.93
C ILE A 270 14.14 2.85 -15.52
N ASP A 271 15.02 2.72 -16.51
CA ASP A 271 16.44 2.51 -16.30
C ASP A 271 17.16 3.83 -16.04
N TRP A 272 17.10 4.27 -14.79
CA TRP A 272 17.75 5.50 -14.33
C TRP A 272 19.27 5.45 -14.45
N LEU A 273 19.87 4.24 -14.39
CA LEU A 273 21.31 4.07 -14.57
C LEU A 273 21.69 4.30 -16.01
N ALA A 274 20.97 3.71 -16.96
CA ALA A 274 21.20 3.96 -18.38
C ALA A 274 21.07 5.46 -18.74
N LEU A 275 20.07 6.15 -18.17
CA LEU A 275 19.94 7.62 -18.34
C LEU A 275 21.17 8.37 -17.82
N LYS A 276 21.72 7.96 -16.67
CA LYS A 276 22.88 8.61 -16.04
C LYS A 276 24.18 8.32 -16.81
N GLU A 277 24.39 7.05 -17.18
CA GLU A 277 25.54 6.58 -17.95
C GLU A 277 25.62 7.26 -19.32
N ASN A 278 24.48 7.38 -20.00
CA ASN A 278 24.38 8.09 -21.27
C ASN A 278 24.34 9.62 -21.13
N LYS A 279 24.46 10.15 -19.90
CA LYS A 279 24.42 11.59 -19.60
C LYS A 279 23.19 12.29 -20.18
N VAL A 280 22.05 11.59 -20.18
CA VAL A 280 20.76 12.11 -20.66
C VAL A 280 20.22 13.15 -19.68
N PHE A 281 20.55 13.03 -18.40
CA PHE A 281 20.03 13.95 -17.38
C PHE A 281 21.00 14.15 -16.22
N ASN A 282 20.80 15.26 -15.51
CA ASN A 282 21.51 15.58 -14.27
C ASN A 282 20.52 16.27 -13.31
N PRO A 283 19.84 15.49 -12.44
CA PRO A 283 18.86 16.05 -11.51
C PRO A 283 19.55 16.79 -10.37
N LEU A 284 18.89 17.83 -9.87
CA LEU A 284 19.32 18.62 -8.73
C LEU A 284 19.41 17.78 -7.47
N GLY A 285 20.50 17.95 -6.73
CA GLY A 285 20.70 17.33 -5.42
C GLY A 285 20.13 18.11 -4.25
N SER A 286 19.77 19.39 -4.44
CA SER A 286 19.27 20.27 -3.39
C SER A 286 18.44 21.41 -3.98
N LEU A 287 17.54 21.98 -3.18
CA LEU A 287 16.84 23.23 -3.50
C LEU A 287 17.71 24.47 -3.21
N THR A 288 18.72 24.34 -2.36
CA THR A 288 19.65 25.41 -1.98
C THR A 288 21.08 25.05 -2.39
N LYS A 289 21.92 26.07 -2.64
CA LYS A 289 23.32 25.87 -3.06
C LYS A 289 24.23 25.31 -1.96
N ASP A 290 23.79 25.29 -0.70
CA ASP A 290 24.62 25.00 0.47
C ASP A 290 24.53 23.53 0.96
N SER A 291 23.86 22.64 0.22
CA SER A 291 23.79 21.23 0.62
C SER A 291 25.14 20.53 0.44
N GLN A 292 25.75 20.11 1.55
CA GLN A 292 26.96 19.28 1.57
C GLN A 292 26.57 17.80 1.69
N ASP A 293 26.01 17.24 0.62
CA ASP A 293 25.77 15.80 0.59
C ASP A 293 27.06 15.03 0.32
N ILE A 294 27.42 14.16 1.25
CA ILE A 294 28.60 13.32 1.14
C ILE A 294 28.24 12.10 0.29
N VAL A 295 28.78 12.04 -0.92
CA VAL A 295 28.75 10.81 -1.74
C VAL A 295 29.81 9.85 -1.21
N ARG A 296 29.38 8.67 -0.82
CA ARG A 296 30.27 7.62 -0.34
C ARG A 296 30.63 6.69 -1.48
N ASP A 297 31.92 6.60 -1.81
CA ASP A 297 32.44 5.79 -2.91
C ASP A 297 33.14 4.53 -2.38
N ASN A 298 32.34 3.59 -1.87
CA ASN A 298 32.83 2.27 -1.48
C ASN A 298 31.83 1.17 -1.86
N ARG A 299 32.35 -0.04 -2.04
CA ARG A 299 31.56 -1.21 -2.43
C ARG A 299 31.57 -2.26 -1.33
N ILE A 300 30.46 -2.96 -1.17
CA ILE A 300 30.31 -4.07 -0.23
C ILE A 300 30.00 -5.34 -1.01
N LEU A 301 30.78 -6.39 -0.78
CA LEU A 301 30.51 -7.74 -1.25
C LEU A 301 29.66 -8.48 -0.23
N PHE A 302 28.46 -8.88 -0.64
CA PHE A 302 27.58 -9.78 0.10
C PHE A 302 27.78 -11.20 -0.43
N GLU A 303 28.27 -12.09 0.42
CA GLU A 303 28.41 -13.50 0.10
C GLU A 303 27.07 -14.21 0.28
N THR A 304 26.58 -14.84 -0.78
CA THR A 304 25.35 -15.64 -0.68
C THR A 304 25.62 -16.94 0.06
N VAL A 305 24.64 -17.44 0.82
CA VAL A 305 24.75 -18.76 1.47
C VAL A 305 24.62 -19.92 0.49
N SER A 306 23.98 -19.70 -0.67
CA SER A 306 23.83 -20.72 -1.70
C SER A 306 25.16 -20.98 -2.43
N PRO A 307 25.51 -22.26 -2.68
CA PRO A 307 26.72 -22.59 -3.44
C PRO A 307 26.62 -22.24 -4.93
N THR A 308 25.40 -22.17 -5.48
CA THR A 308 25.17 -22.01 -6.92
C THR A 308 24.81 -20.58 -7.34
N VAL A 309 24.34 -19.76 -6.39
CA VAL A 309 23.93 -18.38 -6.69
C VAL A 309 25.12 -17.45 -6.50
N ASN A 310 25.40 -16.63 -7.51
CA ASN A 310 26.45 -15.60 -7.47
C ASN A 310 26.32 -14.65 -6.28
N ASN A 311 27.46 -14.11 -5.83
CA ASN A 311 27.53 -13.06 -4.82
C ASN A 311 26.94 -11.74 -5.35
N VAL A 312 26.65 -10.82 -4.42
CA VAL A 312 26.10 -9.49 -4.72
C VAL A 312 27.13 -8.42 -4.38
N ILE A 313 27.34 -7.47 -5.28
CA ILE A 313 28.12 -6.25 -4.99
C ILE A 313 27.13 -5.10 -4.83
N PHE A 314 27.12 -4.51 -3.64
CA PHE A 314 26.46 -3.25 -3.37
C PHE A 314 27.43 -2.09 -3.55
N ASP A 315 26.98 -1.02 -4.20
CA ASP A 315 27.79 0.16 -4.49
C ASP A 315 27.17 1.39 -3.84
N HIS A 316 27.85 1.98 -2.85
CA HIS A 316 27.36 3.19 -2.19
C HIS A 316 27.31 4.39 -3.11
N LYS A 317 28.19 4.51 -4.10
CA LYS A 317 28.24 5.69 -4.97
C LYS A 317 26.94 5.85 -5.75
N ILE A 318 26.41 4.71 -6.22
CA ILE A 318 25.15 4.68 -6.97
C ILE A 318 23.97 5.07 -6.07
N HIS A 319 23.99 4.72 -4.78
CA HIS A 319 22.89 5.01 -3.86
C HIS A 319 23.03 6.40 -3.22
N SER A 320 24.15 6.67 -2.56
CA SER A 320 24.45 7.94 -1.87
C SER A 320 24.52 9.15 -2.79
N SER A 321 24.66 8.95 -4.11
CA SER A 321 24.48 10.06 -5.07
C SER A 321 23.02 10.47 -5.30
N TRP A 322 22.04 9.73 -4.74
CA TRP A 322 20.61 9.99 -4.91
C TRP A 322 19.86 10.18 -3.58
N ILE A 323 20.30 9.52 -2.51
CA ILE A 323 19.64 9.51 -1.19
C ILE A 323 20.62 9.93 -0.09
N GLN A 324 20.08 10.31 1.08
CA GLN A 324 20.88 10.66 2.26
C GLN A 324 21.30 9.39 3.04
N CYS A 325 22.35 9.48 3.85
CA CYS A 325 22.77 8.36 4.72
C CYS A 325 21.66 7.92 5.69
N SER A 326 20.94 8.88 6.27
CA SER A 326 19.79 8.69 7.17
C SER A 326 18.63 7.94 6.52
N THR A 327 18.55 7.92 5.19
CA THR A 327 17.50 7.16 4.48
C THR A 327 17.67 5.64 4.68
N CYS A 328 18.91 5.18 4.91
CA CYS A 328 19.23 3.77 5.09
C CYS A 328 19.67 3.45 6.52
N HIS A 329 20.42 4.35 7.14
CA HIS A 329 21.11 4.08 8.40
C HIS A 329 20.54 4.93 9.55
N PRO A 330 20.43 4.37 10.77
CA PRO A 330 20.65 2.95 11.10
C PRO A 330 19.41 2.07 10.84
N ASP A 331 18.28 2.65 10.47
CA ASP A 331 16.96 2.00 10.54
C ASP A 331 16.80 0.78 9.63
N ILE A 332 17.32 0.83 8.40
CA ILE A 332 17.22 -0.27 7.44
C ILE A 332 18.48 -1.15 7.51
N PHE A 333 19.63 -0.52 7.67
CA PHE A 333 20.92 -1.18 7.79
C PHE A 333 21.66 -0.63 9.00
N GLU A 334 22.12 -1.51 9.87
CA GLU A 334 23.09 -1.16 10.90
C GLU A 334 24.37 -0.54 10.30
N ASN A 335 25.02 0.35 11.06
CA ASN A 335 26.28 0.98 10.65
C ASN A 335 27.45 -0.02 10.59
N ASP A 336 27.37 -1.09 11.38
CA ASP A 336 28.40 -2.11 11.46
C ASP A 336 28.35 -3.06 10.26
N LEU A 337 29.51 -3.25 9.61
CA LEU A 337 29.65 -4.18 8.50
C LEU A 337 29.36 -5.61 9.00
N GLY A 338 28.36 -6.25 8.39
CA GLY A 338 27.93 -7.60 8.78
C GLY A 338 26.96 -7.65 9.96
N GLY A 339 26.47 -6.52 10.46
CA GLY A 339 25.45 -6.47 11.53
C GLY A 339 24.08 -7.01 11.09
N ASN A 340 23.76 -6.88 9.79
CA ASN A 340 22.46 -7.27 9.25
C ASN A 340 22.46 -8.70 8.72
N ARG A 341 21.48 -9.51 9.14
CA ARG A 341 21.18 -10.79 8.49
C ARG A 341 20.10 -10.60 7.43
N ILE A 342 20.49 -10.71 6.16
CA ILE A 342 19.64 -10.41 5.01
C ILE A 342 19.28 -11.69 4.27
N THR A 343 17.98 -11.96 4.12
CA THR A 343 17.49 -13.05 3.27
C THR A 343 16.60 -12.52 2.14
N MET A 344 16.47 -13.30 1.06
CA MET A 344 15.52 -12.97 -0.01
C MET A 344 14.06 -12.94 0.49
N ALA A 345 13.74 -13.73 1.52
CA ALA A 345 12.41 -13.70 2.14
C ALA A 345 12.16 -12.39 2.92
N ASP A 346 13.21 -11.78 3.48
CA ASP A 346 13.12 -10.47 4.12
C ASP A 346 12.97 -9.36 3.08
N ILE A 347 13.75 -9.44 2.00
CA ILE A 347 13.65 -8.53 0.85
C ILE A 347 12.23 -8.59 0.26
N ALA A 348 11.67 -9.79 0.04
CA ALA A 348 10.31 -9.94 -0.48
C ALA A 348 9.24 -9.36 0.46
N ARG A 349 9.49 -9.35 1.78
CA ARG A 349 8.62 -8.70 2.79
C ARG A 349 8.88 -7.19 2.93
N GLY A 350 9.74 -6.61 2.11
CA GLY A 350 10.02 -5.18 2.07
C GLY A 350 11.07 -4.70 3.09
N ARG A 351 11.91 -5.59 3.61
CA ARG A 351 13.07 -5.24 4.47
C ARG A 351 14.35 -5.09 3.64
N PHE A 352 15.36 -4.43 4.20
CA PHE A 352 16.68 -4.23 3.57
C PHE A 352 16.56 -3.67 2.14
N CYS A 353 17.14 -4.34 1.14
CA CYS A 353 17.04 -3.95 -0.27
C CYS A 353 15.58 -3.81 -0.74
N GLY A 354 14.68 -4.65 -0.22
CA GLY A 354 13.25 -4.64 -0.55
C GLY A 354 12.48 -3.46 0.02
N HIS A 355 13.12 -2.64 0.88
CA HIS A 355 12.54 -1.37 1.29
C HIS A 355 12.30 -0.47 0.07
N CYS A 356 13.22 -0.49 -0.90
CA CYS A 356 13.15 0.32 -2.12
C CYS A 356 12.94 -0.50 -3.41
N HIS A 357 13.66 -1.61 -3.59
CA HIS A 357 13.57 -2.45 -4.80
C HIS A 357 12.23 -3.19 -4.85
N GLY A 358 11.50 -3.06 -5.96
CA GLY A 358 10.13 -3.55 -6.13
C GLY A 358 9.04 -2.55 -5.71
N LYS A 359 9.42 -1.38 -5.20
CA LYS A 359 8.48 -0.28 -4.87
C LYS A 359 8.81 1.00 -5.66
N VAL A 360 10.00 1.55 -5.45
CA VAL A 360 10.47 2.82 -6.05
C VAL A 360 11.69 2.63 -6.96
N SER A 361 12.26 1.43 -6.94
CA SER A 361 13.34 0.97 -7.82
C SER A 361 12.94 -0.37 -8.46
N PHE A 362 13.77 -0.86 -9.38
CA PHE A 362 13.52 -2.08 -10.14
C PHE A 362 13.15 -3.28 -9.25
N THR A 363 12.40 -4.21 -9.82
CA THR A 363 11.92 -5.40 -9.12
C THR A 363 13.04 -6.39 -8.77
N PHE A 364 12.95 -7.01 -7.58
CA PHE A 364 13.86 -8.08 -7.17
C PHE A 364 13.65 -9.39 -7.95
N ALA A 365 12.64 -9.46 -8.82
CA ALA A 365 12.48 -10.57 -9.78
C ALA A 365 13.61 -10.62 -10.81
N ASP A 366 14.37 -9.53 -10.99
CA ASP A 366 15.54 -9.50 -11.86
C ASP A 366 16.82 -9.93 -11.12
N CYS A 367 16.94 -11.23 -10.81
CA CYS A 367 18.02 -11.78 -9.97
C CYS A 367 19.42 -11.33 -10.43
N LEU A 368 19.64 -11.31 -11.75
CA LEU A 368 20.94 -11.00 -12.36
C LEU A 368 21.32 -9.51 -12.28
N ARG A 369 20.45 -8.62 -11.79
CA ARG A 369 20.86 -7.23 -11.51
C ARG A 369 21.78 -7.14 -10.31
N CYS A 370 21.53 -7.95 -9.28
CA CYS A 370 22.30 -7.96 -8.05
C CYS A 370 23.34 -9.10 -8.05
N HIS A 371 22.92 -10.31 -8.45
CA HIS A 371 23.74 -11.53 -8.40
C HIS A 371 24.69 -11.65 -9.60
N LYS A 372 25.58 -10.66 -9.75
CA LYS A 372 26.52 -10.58 -10.87
C LYS A 372 27.92 -11.10 -10.54
N GLN A 373 28.29 -11.19 -9.26
CA GLN A 373 29.65 -11.50 -8.87
C GLN A 373 29.85 -13.01 -8.73
N PRO A 374 30.68 -13.66 -9.58
CA PRO A 374 30.92 -15.10 -9.46
C PRO A 374 31.50 -15.50 -8.10
N LYS A 375 31.14 -16.70 -7.66
CA LYS A 375 31.70 -17.34 -6.46
C LYS A 375 33.21 -17.57 -6.63
N GLY A 376 33.98 -17.30 -5.58
CA GLY A 376 35.44 -17.53 -5.55
C GLY A 376 36.28 -16.56 -6.39
N ALA A 377 35.67 -15.72 -7.23
CA ALA A 377 36.39 -14.71 -7.99
C ALA A 377 36.83 -13.55 -7.08
N PRO A 378 38.12 -13.15 -7.10
CA PRO A 378 38.61 -12.05 -6.27
C PRO A 378 38.00 -10.72 -6.72
N VAL A 379 37.58 -9.91 -5.77
CA VAL A 379 37.07 -8.56 -6.03
C VAL A 379 37.95 -7.55 -5.30
N LYS A 380 38.60 -6.65 -6.05
CA LYS A 380 39.46 -5.62 -5.47
C LYS A 380 38.65 -4.42 -4.96
N GLY A 381 39.06 -3.84 -3.83
CA GLY A 381 38.48 -2.61 -3.31
C GLY A 381 37.03 -2.75 -2.84
N VAL A 382 36.70 -3.89 -2.21
CA VAL A 382 35.38 -4.12 -1.60
C VAL A 382 35.54 -4.44 -0.12
N LEU A 383 34.57 -3.99 0.68
CA LEU A 383 34.38 -4.46 2.04
C LEU A 383 33.60 -5.79 1.99
N ILE A 384 33.97 -6.77 2.82
CA ILE A 384 33.33 -8.09 2.79
C ILE A 384 32.29 -8.17 3.92
N HIS A 385 31.02 -8.29 3.55
CA HIS A 385 29.95 -8.64 4.47
C HIS A 385 29.90 -10.16 4.64
N LYS A 386 30.43 -10.67 5.75
CA LYS A 386 30.19 -12.06 6.17
C LYS A 386 28.95 -12.11 7.07
N GLN A 387 27.95 -12.88 6.70
CA GLN A 387 26.84 -13.14 7.62
C GLN A 387 27.40 -13.90 8.83
N LYS A 388 27.14 -13.38 10.05
CA LYS A 388 27.36 -14.17 11.27
C LYS A 388 26.48 -15.43 11.15
N GLN A 389 27.09 -16.60 11.32
CA GLN A 389 26.41 -17.90 11.23
C GLN A 389 25.31 -18.03 12.26
#